data_AF-A0A949AD87-F1
#
_entry.id   AF-A0A949AD87-F1
#
_cell.length_a   1.000
_cell.length_b   1.000
_cell.length_c   1.000
_cell.angle_alpha   90.00
_cell.angle_beta   90.00
_cell.angle_gamma   90.00
#
_symmetry.space_group_name_H-M   'P 1'
#
loop_
_entity.id
_entity.type
_entity.pdbx_description
1 polymer ?
#
loop_
_entity_poly.entity_id
_entity_poly.type
_entity_poly.pdbx_seq_one_letter_code
_entity_poly.pdbx_strand_id
1 'polypeptide(L)'
;MNEEKHNPDPLITPAVTQGKEILQKFQKKFWQNSKFWLAVASLLILAAFALIYKTTVMNTAISSAELKAALELFDISSQWVVNENVNEDDFKGIILVPEVSFRIRNVGKRDLSYVFLLGVFRFMDSGRVIGEGYQMVLRRALPPNGESEKFTLTAGFGYRASSAAAFEKYKKDWRNSFCEIFVKSHNSGMTALKTFYISRKIAGQDIEVKIE
;
A
#
# COMPACT_ATOMS: atom_id res chain seq x y z
N MET A 1 -91.66 -4.34 -42.32
CA MET A 1 -91.78 -4.09 -40.87
C MET A 1 -90.99 -5.20 -40.18
N ASN A 2 -89.85 -4.79 -39.59
CA ASN A 2 -88.94 -5.39 -38.62
C ASN A 2 -88.61 -6.90 -38.57
N GLU A 3 -87.29 -7.14 -38.48
CA GLU A 3 -86.60 -8.36 -38.08
C GLU A 3 -86.98 -8.82 -36.66
N GLU A 4 -86.92 -10.13 -36.42
CA GLU A 4 -86.29 -10.64 -35.20
C GLU A 4 -85.70 -12.03 -35.44
N LYS A 5 -84.37 -12.08 -35.65
CA LYS A 5 -83.58 -13.30 -35.57
C LYS A 5 -83.32 -13.59 -34.08
N HIS A 6 -84.00 -14.58 -33.53
CA HIS A 6 -83.67 -15.08 -32.20
C HIS A 6 -82.48 -16.06 -32.31
N ASN A 7 -81.30 -15.60 -31.87
CA ASN A 7 -80.07 -16.36 -31.78
C ASN A 7 -80.08 -17.18 -30.47
N PRO A 8 -79.82 -18.50 -30.47
CA PRO A 8 -79.80 -19.28 -29.23
C PRO A 8 -78.61 -18.89 -28.35
N ASP A 9 -78.88 -18.68 -27.06
CA ASP A 9 -77.85 -18.43 -26.05
C ASP A 9 -76.83 -19.58 -25.99
N PRO A 10 -75.51 -19.28 -25.95
CA PRO A 10 -74.50 -20.31 -25.85
C PRO A 10 -74.51 -20.95 -24.46
N LEU A 11 -74.80 -22.26 -24.41
CA LEU A 11 -74.67 -23.14 -23.25
C LEU A 11 -73.24 -23.07 -22.67
N ILE A 12 -73.09 -22.41 -21.53
CA ILE A 12 -71.84 -22.38 -20.76
C ILE A 12 -71.62 -23.76 -20.14
N THR A 13 -70.79 -24.57 -20.78
CA THR A 13 -70.39 -25.90 -20.28
C THR A 13 -69.30 -25.78 -19.21
N PRO A 14 -69.29 -26.65 -18.18
CA PRO A 14 -68.34 -26.58 -17.05
C PRO A 14 -66.86 -26.62 -17.48
N ALA A 15 -66.56 -27.21 -18.65
CA ALA A 15 -65.22 -27.24 -19.23
C ALA A 15 -64.67 -25.84 -19.59
N VAL A 16 -65.54 -24.90 -20.03
CA VAL A 16 -65.14 -23.53 -20.37
C VAL A 16 -64.80 -22.73 -19.12
N THR A 17 -65.53 -22.96 -18.03
CA THR A 17 -65.28 -22.35 -16.72
C THR A 17 -63.96 -22.86 -16.13
N GLN A 18 -63.70 -24.17 -16.24
CA GLN A 18 -62.48 -24.81 -15.74
C GLN A 18 -61.22 -24.36 -16.51
N GLY A 19 -61.32 -24.19 -17.84
CA GLY A 19 -60.22 -23.66 -18.66
C GLY A 19 -59.85 -22.21 -18.32
N LYS A 20 -60.84 -21.38 -17.99
CA LYS A 20 -60.61 -19.99 -17.55
C LYS A 20 -59.95 -19.91 -16.17
N GLU A 21 -60.31 -20.80 -15.24
CA GLU A 21 -59.66 -20.88 -13.93
C GLU A 21 -58.19 -21.33 -14.03
N ILE A 22 -57.88 -22.31 -14.89
CA ILE A 22 -56.50 -22.79 -15.12
C ILE A 22 -55.65 -21.67 -15.74
N LEU A 23 -56.20 -20.93 -16.71
CA LEU A 23 -55.54 -19.78 -17.31
C LEU A 23 -55.32 -18.65 -16.29
N GLN A 24 -56.32 -18.30 -15.46
CA GLN A 24 -56.14 -17.32 -14.39
C GLN A 24 -55.08 -17.74 -13.36
N LYS A 25 -54.99 -19.05 -13.05
CA LYS A 25 -53.98 -19.59 -12.12
C LYS A 25 -52.57 -19.48 -12.70
N PHE A 26 -52.40 -19.67 -14.01
CA PHE A 26 -51.16 -19.42 -14.74
C PHE A 26 -50.87 -17.93 -14.96
N GLN A 27 -51.91 -17.08 -14.98
CA GLN A 27 -51.81 -15.64 -15.20
C GLN A 27 -51.51 -14.84 -13.91
N LYS A 28 -51.43 -15.49 -12.73
CA LYS A 28 -50.82 -14.86 -11.55
C LYS A 28 -49.40 -14.47 -11.90
N LYS A 29 -49.23 -13.19 -12.26
CA LYS A 29 -47.96 -12.61 -12.71
C LYS A 29 -46.90 -13.04 -11.71
N PHE A 30 -45.82 -13.64 -12.19
CA PHE A 30 -44.71 -14.14 -11.37
C PHE A 30 -44.20 -13.11 -10.34
N TRP A 31 -44.35 -11.82 -10.65
CA TRP A 31 -44.12 -10.64 -9.81
C TRP A 31 -45.04 -10.50 -8.58
N GLN A 32 -46.11 -11.28 -8.45
CA GLN A 32 -46.98 -11.32 -7.27
C GLN A 32 -46.50 -12.33 -6.22
N ASN A 33 -45.47 -13.13 -6.54
CA ASN A 33 -44.87 -14.07 -5.60
C ASN A 33 -43.92 -13.33 -4.65
N SER A 34 -44.07 -13.52 -3.34
CA SER A 34 -43.16 -12.93 -2.34
C SER A 34 -41.70 -13.35 -2.55
N LYS A 35 -41.48 -14.56 -3.07
CA LYS A 35 -40.13 -15.06 -3.44
C LYS A 35 -39.48 -14.23 -4.55
N PHE A 36 -40.29 -13.68 -5.47
CA PHE A 36 -39.79 -12.82 -6.54
C PHE A 36 -39.25 -11.51 -5.98
N TRP A 37 -40.03 -10.82 -5.13
CA TRP A 37 -39.58 -9.58 -4.49
C TRP A 37 -38.43 -9.78 -3.52
N LEU A 38 -38.38 -10.92 -2.81
CA LEU A 38 -37.22 -11.29 -2.01
C LEU A 38 -35.96 -11.42 -2.88
N ALA A 39 -36.04 -12.09 -4.03
CA ALA A 39 -34.91 -12.22 -4.95
C ALA A 39 -34.45 -10.86 -5.50
N VAL A 40 -35.39 -9.99 -5.88
CA VAL A 40 -35.08 -8.62 -6.33
C VAL A 40 -34.43 -7.81 -5.21
N ALA A 41 -34.99 -7.83 -4.00
CA ALA A 41 -34.43 -7.14 -2.84
C ALA A 41 -33.02 -7.65 -2.49
N SER A 42 -32.80 -8.97 -2.48
CA SER A 42 -31.48 -9.56 -2.25
C SER A 42 -30.47 -9.13 -3.31
N LEU A 43 -30.87 -9.07 -4.59
CA LEU A 43 -29.98 -8.63 -5.67
C LEU A 43 -29.63 -7.15 -5.55
N LEU A 44 -30.58 -6.30 -5.15
CA LEU A 44 -30.34 -4.88 -4.88
C LEU A 44 -29.40 -4.68 -3.68
N ILE A 45 -29.57 -5.46 -2.62
CA ILE A 45 -28.67 -5.44 -1.45
C ILE A 45 -27.26 -5.84 -1.88
N LEU A 46 -27.11 -6.93 -2.63
CA LEU A 46 -25.80 -7.36 -3.15
C LEU A 46 -25.16 -6.30 -4.05
N ALA A 47 -25.95 -5.66 -4.92
CA ALA A 47 -25.46 -4.57 -5.76
C ALA A 47 -25.01 -3.35 -4.95
N ALA A 48 -25.75 -2.99 -3.90
CA ALA A 48 -25.37 -1.92 -2.98
C ALA A 48 -24.08 -2.26 -2.22
N PHE A 49 -23.96 -3.48 -1.70
CA PHE A 49 -22.72 -3.95 -1.05
C PHE A 49 -21.54 -3.95 -2.02
N ALA A 50 -21.72 -4.41 -3.26
CA ALA A 50 -20.69 -4.39 -4.28
C ALA A 50 -20.24 -2.96 -4.63
N LEU A 51 -21.18 -2.02 -4.72
CA LEU A 51 -20.88 -0.60 -4.93
C LEU A 51 -20.09 -0.01 -3.77
N ILE A 52 -20.54 -0.22 -2.53
CA ILE A 52 -19.84 0.27 -1.33
C ILE A 52 -18.44 -0.35 -1.26
N TYR A 53 -18.30 -1.66 -1.46
CA TYR A 53 -17.00 -2.33 -1.45
C TYR A 53 -16.05 -1.77 -2.52
N LYS A 54 -16.55 -1.55 -3.74
CA LYS A 54 -15.76 -0.96 -4.82
C LYS A 54 -15.29 0.46 -4.47
N THR A 55 -16.17 1.30 -3.92
CA THR A 55 -15.85 2.70 -3.63
C THR A 55 -15.00 2.88 -2.38
N THR A 56 -15.18 2.04 -1.35
CA THR A 56 -14.49 2.20 -0.05
C THR A 56 -13.26 1.33 0.11
N VAL A 57 -13.19 0.15 -0.55
CA VAL A 57 -12.06 -0.78 -0.39
C VAL A 57 -11.16 -0.75 -1.62
N MET A 58 -11.72 -0.94 -2.82
CA MET A 58 -10.91 -1.02 -4.05
C MET A 58 -10.36 0.34 -4.50
N ASN A 59 -11.17 1.39 -4.51
CA ASN A 59 -10.71 2.72 -4.91
C ASN A 59 -9.77 3.39 -3.89
N THR A 60 -9.72 2.86 -2.66
CA THR A 60 -8.80 3.33 -1.61
C THR A 60 -7.41 2.69 -1.74
N ALA A 61 -7.27 1.59 -2.48
CA ALA A 61 -5.98 0.97 -2.72
C ALA A 61 -5.10 1.89 -3.60
N ILE A 62 -3.97 2.33 -3.05
CA ILE A 62 -2.95 3.05 -3.82
C ILE A 62 -2.09 2.04 -4.57
N SER A 63 -1.91 2.25 -5.88
CA SER A 63 -0.99 1.43 -6.67
C SER A 63 0.46 1.74 -6.30
N SER A 64 1.40 0.83 -6.58
CA SER A 64 2.83 1.08 -6.31
C SER A 64 3.37 2.26 -7.12
N ALA A 65 2.94 2.42 -8.37
CA ALA A 65 3.34 3.54 -9.22
C ALA A 65 2.83 4.87 -8.68
N GLU A 66 1.57 4.90 -8.23
CA GLU A 66 1.00 6.09 -7.63
C GLU A 66 1.65 6.43 -6.28
N LEU A 67 1.91 5.42 -5.43
CA LEU A 67 2.61 5.60 -4.16
C LEU A 67 3.99 6.20 -4.38
N LYS A 68 4.74 5.69 -5.36
CA LYS A 68 6.05 6.23 -5.74
C LYS A 68 5.97 7.69 -6.21
N ALA A 69 4.94 8.03 -6.99
CA ALA A 69 4.76 9.40 -7.49
C ALA A 69 4.26 10.37 -6.40
N ALA A 70 3.54 9.87 -5.39
CA ALA A 70 2.98 10.67 -4.31
C ALA A 70 3.96 10.91 -3.15
N LEU A 71 5.05 10.16 -3.07
CA LEU A 71 5.97 10.19 -1.94
C LEU A 71 7.31 10.82 -2.34
N GLU A 72 7.62 11.96 -1.74
CA GLU A 72 8.90 12.65 -1.88
C GLU A 72 9.75 12.46 -0.62
N LEU A 73 11.03 12.10 -0.80
CA LEU A 73 12.03 12.08 0.27
C LEU A 73 12.83 13.39 0.25
N PHE A 74 12.91 14.08 1.39
CA PHE A 74 13.63 15.34 1.55
C PHE A 74 14.41 15.37 2.87
N ASP A 75 15.26 16.39 3.07
CA ASP A 75 16.11 16.51 4.27
C ASP A 75 16.93 15.24 4.54
N ILE A 76 17.59 14.77 3.47
CA ILE A 76 18.29 13.49 3.44
C ILE A 76 19.69 13.68 4.02
N SER A 77 20.04 12.83 4.98
CA SER A 77 21.39 12.71 5.52
C SER A 77 21.83 11.26 5.50
N SER A 78 23.10 11.00 5.23
CA SER A 78 23.69 9.67 5.32
C SER A 78 25.02 9.73 6.05
N GLN A 79 25.28 8.70 6.84
CA GLN A 79 26.44 8.62 7.72
C GLN A 79 26.70 7.18 8.15
N TRP A 80 27.83 6.95 8.79
CA TRP A 80 28.14 5.75 9.53
C TRP A 80 27.94 6.01 11.02
N VAL A 81 27.29 5.08 11.71
CA VAL A 81 27.00 5.19 13.14
C VAL A 81 27.61 4.00 13.88
N VAL A 82 28.02 4.23 15.13
CA VAL A 82 28.44 3.14 16.02
C VAL A 82 27.18 2.39 16.46
N ASN A 83 27.03 1.14 16.01
CA ASN A 83 25.88 0.31 16.36
C ASN A 83 26.08 -0.41 17.69
N GLU A 84 27.27 -0.97 17.90
CA GLU A 84 27.60 -1.73 19.11
C GLU A 84 29.08 -1.62 19.46
N ASN A 85 29.38 -1.71 20.76
CA ASN A 85 30.72 -1.93 21.27
C ASN A 85 30.92 -3.43 21.48
N VAL A 86 31.99 -3.98 20.91
CA VAL A 86 32.30 -5.41 21.00
C VAL A 86 33.43 -5.61 22.00
N ASN A 87 33.24 -6.54 22.91
CA ASN A 87 34.25 -6.95 23.90
C ASN A 87 34.23 -8.47 24.03
N GLU A 88 34.69 -9.13 22.98
CA GLU A 88 34.86 -10.58 22.86
C GLU A 88 36.33 -10.94 23.15
N ASP A 89 36.60 -12.22 23.44
CA ASP A 89 37.97 -12.67 23.77
C ASP A 89 38.94 -12.50 22.59
N ASP A 90 38.44 -12.59 21.35
CA ASP A 90 39.19 -12.46 20.11
C ASP A 90 39.11 -11.06 19.48
N PHE A 91 38.16 -10.22 19.90
CA PHE A 91 38.00 -8.86 19.36
C PHE A 91 37.45 -7.85 20.38
N LYS A 92 38.15 -6.73 20.51
CA LYS A 92 37.70 -5.55 21.26
C LYS A 92 37.64 -4.35 20.35
N GLY A 93 36.47 -3.73 20.23
CA GLY A 93 36.28 -2.61 19.34
C GLY A 93 34.82 -2.20 19.21
N ILE A 94 34.46 -1.76 18.01
CA ILE A 94 33.14 -1.26 17.65
C ILE A 94 32.68 -1.84 16.32
N ILE A 95 31.37 -1.89 16.13
CA ILE A 95 30.76 -2.15 14.84
C ILE A 95 30.08 -0.88 14.35
N LEU A 96 30.45 -0.47 13.14
CA LEU A 96 29.94 0.70 12.45
C LEU A 96 29.06 0.27 11.30
N VAL A 97 27.87 0.83 11.24
CA VAL A 97 26.88 0.49 10.22
C VAL A 97 26.49 1.74 9.44
N PRO A 98 26.18 1.62 8.14
CA PRO A 98 25.66 2.73 7.37
C PRO A 98 24.21 3.01 7.77
N GLU A 99 23.88 4.29 7.77
CA GLU A 99 22.58 4.83 8.12
C GLU A 99 22.17 5.92 7.12
N VAL A 100 20.88 5.96 6.79
CA VAL A 100 20.26 7.08 6.07
C VAL A 100 19.08 7.58 6.87
N SER A 101 19.03 8.89 7.07
CA SER A 101 17.86 9.56 7.60
C SER A 101 17.25 10.50 6.57
N PHE A 102 15.94 10.68 6.64
CA PHE A 102 15.19 11.57 5.74
C PHE A 102 13.83 11.90 6.34
N ARG A 103 13.17 12.90 5.77
CA ARG A 103 11.76 13.21 5.98
C ARG A 103 10.97 12.86 4.73
N ILE A 104 9.67 12.68 4.90
CA ILE A 104 8.73 12.31 3.83
C ILE A 104 7.73 13.43 3.64
N ARG A 105 7.52 13.83 2.39
CA ARG A 105 6.43 14.74 2.00
C ARG A 105 5.44 13.99 1.11
N ASN A 106 4.16 14.16 1.38
CA ASN A 106 3.11 13.69 0.49
C ASN A 106 2.87 14.75 -0.60
N VAL A 107 3.34 14.51 -1.82
CA VAL A 107 3.08 15.37 -3.00
C VAL A 107 1.90 14.89 -3.84
N GLY A 108 1.20 13.85 -3.38
CA GLY A 108 0.01 13.30 -4.01
C GLY A 108 -1.28 14.06 -3.65
N LYS A 109 -2.40 13.57 -4.21
CA LYS A 109 -3.74 14.16 -4.01
C LYS A 109 -4.57 13.51 -2.90
N ARG A 110 -4.09 12.39 -2.36
CA ARG A 110 -4.77 11.59 -1.34
C ARG A 110 -3.87 11.43 -0.12
N ASP A 111 -4.47 11.12 1.02
CA ASP A 111 -3.72 10.80 2.24
C ASP A 111 -2.83 9.55 2.02
N LEU A 112 -1.60 9.60 2.54
CA LEU A 112 -0.70 8.46 2.59
C LEU A 112 -0.71 7.86 3.99
N SER A 113 -1.02 6.57 4.10
CA SER A 113 -1.02 5.85 5.38
C SER A 113 -0.48 4.43 5.20
N TYR A 114 -0.07 3.84 6.32
CA TYR A 114 0.53 2.51 6.41
C TYR A 114 1.67 2.31 5.41
N VAL A 115 2.52 3.32 5.27
CA VAL A 115 3.69 3.27 4.39
C VAL A 115 4.84 2.61 5.13
N PHE A 116 5.47 1.66 4.45
CA PHE A 116 6.66 0.95 4.89
C PHE A 116 7.81 1.25 3.94
N LEU A 117 9.00 1.38 4.51
CA LEU A 117 10.24 1.52 3.78
C LEU A 117 11.17 0.36 4.09
N LEU A 118 11.88 -0.07 3.06
CA LEU A 118 12.98 -1.02 3.14
C LEU A 118 14.20 -0.36 2.52
N GLY A 119 15.27 -0.17 3.30
CA GLY A 119 16.56 0.29 2.82
C GLY A 119 17.49 -0.91 2.65
N VAL A 120 17.98 -1.14 1.43
CA VAL A 120 18.97 -2.18 1.13
C VAL A 120 20.32 -1.52 0.93
N PHE A 121 21.26 -1.78 1.83
CA PHE A 121 22.59 -1.19 1.82
C PHE A 121 23.56 -2.11 1.10
N ARG A 122 24.33 -1.57 0.15
CA ARG A 122 25.26 -2.34 -0.69
C ARG A 122 26.59 -1.63 -0.84
N PHE A 123 27.65 -2.41 -1.06
CA PHE A 123 28.90 -1.87 -1.55
C PHE A 123 28.80 -1.56 -3.05
N MET A 124 29.27 -0.39 -3.47
CA MET A 124 29.19 0.08 -4.86
C MET A 124 29.98 -0.77 -5.85
N ASP A 125 31.15 -1.24 -5.43
CA ASP A 125 32.10 -1.96 -6.28
C ASP A 125 31.69 -3.41 -6.57
N SER A 126 31.05 -4.09 -5.62
CA SER A 126 30.63 -5.49 -5.80
C SER A 126 29.13 -5.72 -5.83
N GLY A 127 28.32 -4.72 -5.47
CA GLY A 127 26.88 -4.88 -5.28
C GLY A 127 26.49 -5.78 -4.10
N ARG A 128 27.46 -6.31 -3.34
CA ARG A 128 27.21 -7.17 -2.18
C ARG A 128 26.43 -6.40 -1.12
N VAL A 129 25.40 -7.05 -0.60
CA VAL A 129 24.58 -6.51 0.49
C VAL A 129 25.41 -6.40 1.76
N ILE A 130 25.39 -5.22 2.36
CA ILE A 130 25.91 -4.95 3.69
C ILE A 130 24.85 -5.38 4.70
N GLY A 131 23.63 -4.89 4.52
CA GLY A 131 22.49 -5.25 5.35
C GLY A 131 21.23 -4.54 4.87
N GLU A 132 20.16 -4.74 5.61
CA GLU A 132 18.86 -4.15 5.34
C GLU A 132 18.29 -3.49 6.60
N GLY A 133 17.50 -2.44 6.40
CA GLY A 133 16.75 -1.75 7.45
C GLY A 133 15.30 -1.59 7.04
N TYR A 134 14.36 -1.90 7.94
CA TYR A 134 12.93 -1.86 7.67
C TYR A 134 12.19 -1.00 8.70
N GLN A 135 11.34 -0.10 8.23
CA GLN A 135 10.55 0.76 9.11
C GLN A 135 9.15 1.04 8.53
N MET A 136 8.13 0.97 9.39
CA MET A 136 6.81 1.52 9.09
C MET A 136 6.81 2.99 9.49
N VAL A 137 6.78 3.88 8.50
CA VAL A 137 7.01 5.32 8.67
C VAL A 137 5.71 6.12 8.83
N LEU A 138 4.66 5.80 8.07
CA LEU A 138 3.39 6.56 8.13
C LEU A 138 2.27 5.72 8.75
N ARG A 139 2.33 5.46 10.06
CA ARG A 139 1.26 4.76 10.79
C ARG A 139 -0.07 5.52 10.76
N ARG A 140 0.01 6.85 10.83
CA ARG A 140 -1.12 7.77 10.70
C ARG A 140 -1.14 8.34 9.28
N ALA A 141 -2.32 8.78 8.86
CA ALA A 141 -2.50 9.44 7.57
C ALA A 141 -1.67 10.72 7.51
N LEU A 142 -0.88 10.85 6.45
CA LEU A 142 -0.17 12.05 6.05
C LEU A 142 -0.97 12.73 4.92
N PRO A 143 -1.61 13.89 5.17
CA PRO A 143 -2.44 14.54 4.16
C PRO A 143 -1.60 15.08 2.99
N PRO A 144 -2.22 15.43 1.84
CA PRO A 144 -1.55 16.14 0.75
C PRO A 144 -0.76 17.35 1.23
N ASN A 145 0.46 17.49 0.73
CA ASN A 145 1.49 18.46 1.14
C ASN A 145 1.95 18.35 2.61
N GLY A 146 1.48 17.34 3.34
CA GLY A 146 1.94 17.06 4.70
C GLY A 146 3.38 16.55 4.72
N GLU A 147 4.10 16.92 5.77
CA GLU A 147 5.46 16.47 6.03
C GLU A 147 5.53 15.61 7.29
N SER A 148 6.38 14.59 7.26
CA SER A 148 6.62 13.72 8.40
C SER A 148 7.70 14.27 9.34
N GLU A 149 7.83 13.61 10.49
CA GLU A 149 9.07 13.62 11.28
C GLU A 149 10.23 12.94 10.53
N LYS A 150 11.42 12.99 11.12
CA LYS A 150 12.63 12.36 10.58
C LYS A 150 12.59 10.85 10.85
N PHE A 151 12.78 10.07 9.79
CA PHE A 151 12.96 8.63 9.86
C PHE A 151 14.40 8.24 9.61
N THR A 152 14.78 7.05 10.07
CA THR A 152 16.14 6.54 9.98
C THR A 152 16.10 5.06 9.63
N LEU A 153 16.80 4.71 8.55
CA LEU A 153 17.05 3.33 8.17
C LEU A 153 18.53 3.04 8.43
N THR A 154 18.78 1.96 9.16
CA THR A 154 20.12 1.52 9.56
C THR A 154 20.33 0.10 9.08
N ALA A 155 21.50 -0.22 8.53
CA ALA A 155 21.79 -1.58 8.12
C ALA A 155 22.03 -2.50 9.32
N GLY A 156 21.61 -3.77 9.21
CA GLY A 156 21.85 -4.77 10.25
C GLY A 156 23.31 -5.21 10.46
N PHE A 157 24.22 -4.91 9.51
CA PHE A 157 25.64 -5.23 9.63
C PHE A 157 26.52 -4.10 9.07
N GLY A 158 27.82 -4.19 9.30
CA GLY A 158 28.78 -3.20 8.82
C GLY A 158 30.23 -3.56 9.13
N TYR A 159 31.07 -2.54 9.36
CA TYR A 159 32.49 -2.71 9.60
C TYR A 159 32.81 -2.93 11.08
N ARG A 160 33.72 -3.87 11.35
CA ARG A 160 34.41 -3.96 12.65
C ARG A 160 35.62 -3.04 12.64
N ALA A 161 35.79 -2.24 13.69
CA ALA A 161 36.95 -1.38 13.88
C ALA A 161 37.40 -1.42 15.34
N SER A 162 38.69 -1.29 15.61
CA SER A 162 39.19 -1.25 17.00
C SER A 162 38.74 0.00 17.77
N SER A 163 38.45 1.10 17.07
CA SER A 163 37.85 2.32 17.63
C SER A 163 37.32 3.24 16.51
N ALA A 164 36.53 4.26 16.88
CA ALA A 164 36.07 5.28 15.93
C ALA A 164 37.24 6.08 15.33
N ALA A 165 38.29 6.34 16.11
CA ALA A 165 39.50 7.01 15.64
C ALA A 165 40.29 6.16 14.63
N ALA A 166 40.38 4.84 14.88
CA ALA A 166 40.99 3.92 13.93
C ALA A 166 40.20 3.90 12.62
N PHE A 167 38.87 3.90 12.70
CA PHE A 167 38.01 3.95 11.53
C PHE A 167 38.28 5.20 10.69
N GLU A 168 38.24 6.40 11.28
CA GLU A 168 38.47 7.67 10.54
C GLU A 168 39.86 7.71 9.89
N LYS A 169 40.90 7.21 10.57
CA LYS A 169 42.26 7.15 10.02
C LYS A 169 42.33 6.35 8.71
N TYR A 170 41.56 5.26 8.59
CA TYR A 170 41.55 4.37 7.43
C TYR A 170 40.35 4.58 6.50
N LYS A 171 39.67 5.73 6.60
CA LYS A 171 38.49 6.09 5.79
C LYS A 171 38.69 6.03 4.27
N LYS A 172 39.92 6.22 3.80
CA LYS A 172 40.27 6.10 2.38
C LYS A 172 40.09 4.66 1.88
N ASP A 173 40.33 3.68 2.74
CA ASP A 173 40.28 2.24 2.43
C ASP A 173 38.86 1.67 2.54
N TRP A 174 37.90 2.45 3.06
CA TRP A 174 36.52 1.99 3.11
C TRP A 174 35.94 1.89 1.71
N ARG A 175 35.08 0.89 1.53
CA ARG A 175 34.38 0.71 0.26
C ARG A 175 33.23 1.71 0.21
N ASN A 176 33.05 2.32 -0.95
CA ASN A 176 31.87 3.16 -1.18
C ASN A 176 30.61 2.30 -1.05
N SER A 177 29.57 2.89 -0.49
CA SER A 177 28.29 2.21 -0.30
C SER A 177 27.13 3.10 -0.68
N PHE A 178 26.00 2.47 -0.96
CA PHE A 178 24.76 3.12 -1.32
C PHE A 178 23.59 2.39 -0.64
N CYS A 179 22.46 3.08 -0.49
CA CYS A 179 21.20 2.53 0.00
C CYS A 179 20.14 2.67 -1.08
N GLU A 180 19.52 1.55 -1.45
CA GLU A 180 18.32 1.51 -2.28
C GLU A 180 17.10 1.48 -1.38
N ILE A 181 16.27 2.51 -1.47
CA ILE A 181 15.02 2.58 -0.71
C ILE A 181 13.89 2.04 -1.57
N PHE A 182 13.16 1.08 -1.01
CA PHE A 182 11.92 0.54 -1.53
C PHE A 182 10.77 0.99 -0.63
N VAL A 183 9.60 1.15 -1.25
CA VAL A 183 8.37 1.57 -0.58
C VAL A 183 7.23 0.61 -0.88
N LYS A 184 6.40 0.35 0.14
CA LYS A 184 5.08 -0.27 -0.01
C LYS A 184 4.07 0.40 0.91
N SER A 185 2.81 0.39 0.52
CA SER A 185 1.67 0.63 1.42
C SER A 185 0.98 -0.70 1.73
N HIS A 186 -0.07 -0.67 2.56
CA HIS A 186 -0.85 -1.87 2.90
C HIS A 186 -1.34 -2.65 1.67
N ASN A 187 -1.76 -1.95 0.61
CA ASN A 187 -2.39 -2.56 -0.58
C ASN A 187 -1.53 -2.45 -1.84
N SER A 188 -0.30 -1.93 -1.75
CA SER A 188 0.60 -1.84 -2.90
C SER A 188 1.64 -2.96 -2.90
N GLY A 189 2.12 -3.34 -4.08
CA GLY A 189 3.38 -4.07 -4.19
C GLY A 189 4.56 -3.20 -3.71
N MET A 190 5.67 -3.86 -3.36
CA MET A 190 6.94 -3.17 -3.09
C MET A 190 7.51 -2.60 -4.40
N THR A 191 7.95 -1.34 -4.37
CA THR A 191 8.58 -0.70 -5.53
C THR A 191 9.83 0.07 -5.12
N ALA A 192 10.83 0.12 -6.00
CA ALA A 192 12.01 0.95 -5.82
C ALA A 192 11.62 2.43 -5.87
N LEU A 193 12.01 3.18 -4.84
CA LEU A 193 11.71 4.59 -4.67
C LEU A 193 12.89 5.44 -5.13
N LYS A 194 14.03 5.34 -4.45
CA LYS A 194 15.22 6.17 -4.70
C LYS A 194 16.48 5.49 -4.17
N THR A 195 17.63 5.83 -4.76
CA THR A 195 18.94 5.35 -4.34
C THR A 195 19.79 6.51 -3.85
N PHE A 196 20.51 6.31 -2.74
CA PHE A 196 21.35 7.32 -2.12
C PHE A 196 22.77 6.81 -1.89
N TYR A 197 23.74 7.69 -2.10
CA TYR A 197 25.11 7.43 -1.66
C TYR A 197 25.21 7.54 -0.14
N ILE A 198 25.96 6.63 0.47
CA ILE A 198 26.30 6.71 1.88
C ILE A 198 27.60 7.50 2.01
N SER A 199 27.53 8.64 2.69
CA SER A 199 28.70 9.43 3.05
C SER A 199 29.65 8.60 3.91
N ARG A 200 30.96 8.71 3.68
CA ARG A 200 31.98 8.10 4.55
C ARG A 200 32.20 8.89 5.85
N LYS A 201 31.20 9.62 6.35
CA LYS A 201 31.30 10.43 7.57
C LYS A 201 30.71 9.65 8.75
N ILE A 202 31.33 9.77 9.92
CA ILE A 202 30.82 9.20 11.18
C ILE A 202 29.93 10.26 11.85
N ALA A 203 28.79 9.86 12.43
CA ALA A 203 27.90 10.76 13.17
C ALA A 203 28.63 11.51 14.30
N GLY A 204 28.37 12.81 14.48
CA GLY A 204 28.94 13.64 15.54
C GLY A 204 30.11 14.57 15.14
N GLN A 205 30.39 14.75 13.85
CA GLN A 205 31.30 15.77 13.32
C GLN A 205 30.52 16.80 12.49
N ASP A 206 30.79 18.10 12.66
CA ASP A 206 30.04 19.24 12.08
C ASP A 206 29.78 19.16 10.57
N ILE A 207 28.59 19.58 10.15
CA ILE A 207 28.10 19.49 8.76
C ILE A 207 27.40 20.77 8.35
N GLU A 208 27.98 21.50 7.39
CA GLU A 208 27.20 22.21 6.36
C GLU A 208 27.46 21.50 5.03
N VAL A 209 26.42 20.98 4.39
CA VAL A 209 26.49 20.54 3.00
C VAL A 209 25.30 21.16 2.27
N LYS A 210 25.59 22.14 1.41
CA LYS A 210 24.68 22.56 0.35
C LYS A 210 24.75 21.52 -0.77
N ILE A 211 23.59 21.12 -1.25
CA ILE A 211 23.44 20.30 -2.45
C ILE A 211 23.34 21.31 -3.62
N GLU A 212 24.22 21.18 -4.62
CA GLU A 212 24.05 21.80 -5.94
C GLU A 212 23.09 20.96 -6.82
#